data_AF-A0A420WDR1-F1
#
_entry.id   AF-A0A420WDR1-F1
#
_cell.length_a   1.000
_cell.length_b   1.000
_cell.length_c   1.000
_cell.angle_alpha   90.00
_cell.angle_beta   90.00
_cell.angle_gamma   90.00
#
_symmetry.space_group_name_H-M   'P 1'
#
loop_
_entity.id
_entity.type
_entity.pdbx_description
1 polymer ?
#
loop_
_entity_poly.entity_id
_entity_poly.type
_entity_poly.pdbx_seq_one_letter_code
_entity_poly.pdbx_strand_id
1 'polypeptide(L)'
;MSKGSLFLISALSAVLGGVIVAIAIWMIVNATGILKASEPDIYGAGAGYEMLAEYQCMFGESKEIIMRGVDDDYALENSESGRVNEQLSDLPGNHANFSARRDYDEGGQDKVLSDYFDVPSNITKGIFVTRMKPASLTSESFGNDLILIGHLGDHKPENFNADHHVFHSAIAHLEAQPGWVRHDDIYSAPFNQIRYRSNDAKHDVNIKRGYGDLLEQQRDKAADRRIDFTVFDDTRVDFAGVAYCVHPETPRGLTFMNSPAFDAVISDLVLLACDVDPNSRWCNPIYGDTDCTTSQPLACFLDENTPIPDLDEVAPIAGLWIDKYWGGGKIAFSPPVTGTQFKTLTEVNKFCASTFGKNWRVLDWHDSNLKGVAGRRHGPRHNGRAWVDIKDQPNGTCWAREDASWEK
;
A
#
# COMPACT_ATOMS: atom_id res chain seq x y z
N MET A 1 27.33 46.94 -46.18
CA MET A 1 26.26 45.91 -46.16
C MET A 1 24.95 46.57 -46.53
N SER A 2 24.24 46.09 -47.54
CA SER A 2 22.96 46.70 -47.95
C SER A 2 21.85 46.28 -46.97
N LYS A 3 20.81 47.12 -46.84
CA LYS A 3 19.65 46.82 -45.96
C LYS A 3 18.98 45.48 -46.31
N GLY A 4 19.06 45.04 -47.57
CA GLY A 4 18.57 43.73 -47.99
C GLY A 4 19.36 42.54 -47.43
N SER A 5 20.69 42.68 -47.28
CA SER A 5 21.53 41.61 -46.70
C SER A 5 21.25 41.40 -45.21
N LEU A 6 20.92 42.46 -44.46
CA LEU A 6 20.57 42.38 -43.03
C LEU A 6 19.21 41.70 -42.80
N PHE A 7 18.23 41.94 -43.67
CA PHE A 7 16.91 41.33 -43.56
C PHE A 7 16.96 39.81 -43.87
N LEU A 8 17.76 39.42 -44.87
CA LEU A 8 17.99 38.02 -45.21
C LEU A 8 18.68 37.25 -44.08
N ILE A 9 19.69 37.84 -43.43
CA ILE A 9 20.37 37.22 -42.27
C ILE A 9 19.41 37.08 -41.08
N SER A 10 18.56 38.08 -40.81
CA SER A 10 17.56 38.02 -39.75
C SER A 10 16.48 36.97 -40.00
N ALA A 11 16.02 36.84 -41.25
CA ALA A 11 15.03 35.81 -41.62
C ALA A 11 15.63 34.40 -41.52
N LEU A 12 16.88 34.22 -41.96
CA LEU A 12 17.61 32.95 -41.82
C LEU A 12 17.83 32.56 -40.35
N SER A 13 18.17 33.52 -39.47
CA SER A 13 18.33 33.23 -38.03
C SER A 13 17.04 32.82 -37.34
N ALA A 14 15.89 33.37 -37.75
CA ALA A 14 14.59 32.99 -37.20
C ALA A 14 14.18 31.57 -37.63
N VAL A 15 14.44 31.20 -38.90
CA VAL A 15 14.18 29.85 -39.40
C VAL A 15 15.11 28.82 -38.74
N LEU A 16 16.41 29.11 -38.62
CA LEU A 16 17.35 28.23 -37.94
C LEU A 16 17.02 28.05 -36.44
N GLY A 17 16.65 29.13 -35.75
CA GLY A 17 16.20 29.06 -34.36
C GLY A 17 14.95 28.20 -34.20
N GLY A 18 13.95 28.36 -35.08
CA GLY A 18 12.73 27.56 -35.07
C GLY A 18 12.98 26.07 -35.32
N VAL A 19 13.87 25.73 -36.25
CA VAL A 19 14.24 24.33 -36.56
C VAL A 19 14.96 23.68 -35.38
N ILE A 20 15.89 24.39 -34.72
CA ILE A 20 16.62 23.85 -33.56
C ILE A 20 15.67 23.58 -32.39
N VAL A 21 14.73 24.50 -32.11
CA VAL A 21 13.73 24.31 -31.05
C VAL A 21 12.78 23.15 -31.39
N ALA A 22 12.33 23.04 -32.64
CA ALA A 22 11.49 21.91 -33.07
C ALA A 22 12.20 20.56 -32.94
N ILE A 23 13.49 20.50 -33.31
CA ILE A 23 14.31 19.30 -33.16
C ILE A 23 14.52 18.97 -31.67
N ALA A 24 14.80 19.96 -30.83
CA ALA A 24 14.96 19.76 -29.38
C ALA A 24 13.66 19.27 -28.72
N ILE A 25 12.51 19.85 -29.07
CA ILE A 25 11.19 19.40 -28.60
C ILE A 25 10.93 17.97 -29.09
N TRP A 26 11.17 17.66 -30.37
CA TRP A 26 10.99 16.32 -30.92
C TRP A 26 11.90 15.29 -30.23
N MET A 27 13.16 15.64 -29.95
CA MET A 27 14.07 14.78 -29.19
C MET A 27 13.62 14.60 -27.75
N ILE A 28 13.17 15.64 -27.06
CA ILE A 28 12.62 15.55 -25.69
C ILE A 28 11.38 14.65 -25.69
N VAL A 29 10.45 14.86 -26.62
CA VAL A 29 9.21 14.08 -26.70
C VAL A 29 9.48 12.60 -26.98
N ASN A 30 10.43 12.27 -27.86
CA ASN A 30 10.81 10.88 -28.12
C ASN A 30 11.63 10.27 -26.97
N ALA A 31 12.54 11.02 -26.36
CA ALA A 31 13.40 10.52 -25.27
C ALA A 31 12.63 10.33 -23.96
N THR A 32 11.63 11.17 -23.69
CA THR A 32 10.78 11.08 -22.50
C THR A 32 9.66 10.05 -22.65
N GLY A 33 9.34 9.62 -23.87
CA GLY A 33 8.23 8.71 -24.12
C GLY A 33 6.85 9.34 -23.90
N ILE A 34 6.75 10.68 -23.83
CA ILE A 34 5.50 11.42 -23.62
C ILE A 34 4.45 11.14 -24.72
N LEU A 35 4.88 10.68 -25.90
CA LEU A 35 4.00 10.24 -27.00
C LEU A 35 3.99 8.72 -27.23
N LYS A 36 4.48 7.90 -26.31
CA LYS A 36 4.06 6.49 -26.35
C LYS A 36 2.55 6.52 -26.16
N ALA A 37 1.80 6.18 -27.22
CA ALA A 37 0.39 5.84 -27.08
C ALA A 37 0.32 4.91 -25.87
N SER A 38 -0.46 5.29 -24.85
CA SER A 38 -0.67 4.39 -23.73
C SER A 38 -1.06 3.05 -24.35
N GLU A 39 -0.32 1.99 -24.02
CA GLU A 39 -0.73 0.67 -24.44
C GLU A 39 -2.22 0.54 -24.09
N PRO A 40 -3.07 0.06 -25.02
CA PRO A 40 -4.50 -0.04 -24.78
C PRO A 40 -4.68 -0.73 -23.42
N ASP A 41 -5.39 -0.07 -22.52
CA ASP A 41 -5.57 -0.58 -21.17
C ASP A 41 -6.25 -1.94 -21.28
N ILE A 42 -5.49 -2.99 -20.98
CA ILE A 42 -5.93 -4.38 -21.12
C ILE A 42 -7.08 -4.72 -20.17
N TYR A 43 -7.36 -3.83 -19.20
CA TYR A 43 -8.43 -3.94 -18.23
C TYR A 43 -9.65 -3.06 -18.58
N GLY A 44 -9.58 -2.28 -19.66
CA GLY A 44 -10.58 -1.26 -19.96
C GLY A 44 -10.33 0.03 -19.16
N ALA A 45 -10.81 1.16 -19.67
CA ALA A 45 -10.66 2.47 -19.02
C ALA A 45 -11.94 2.89 -18.25
N GLY A 46 -12.73 1.92 -17.81
CA GLY A 46 -13.99 2.18 -17.15
C GLY A 46 -13.86 2.56 -15.67
N ALA A 47 -14.98 3.03 -15.11
CA ALA A 47 -15.04 3.57 -13.75
C ALA A 47 -14.73 2.53 -12.66
N GLY A 48 -14.85 1.24 -12.98
CA GLY A 48 -14.54 0.14 -12.08
C GLY A 48 -13.04 -0.05 -11.91
N TYR A 49 -12.29 -0.04 -13.02
CA TYR A 49 -10.83 -0.02 -12.97
C TYR A 49 -10.30 1.25 -12.30
N GLU A 50 -10.90 2.42 -12.58
CA GLU A 50 -10.54 3.67 -11.90
C GLU A 50 -10.68 3.55 -10.38
N MET A 51 -11.75 2.93 -9.87
CA MET A 51 -11.93 2.67 -8.44
C MET A 51 -10.81 1.81 -7.83
N LEU A 52 -10.34 0.78 -8.55
CA LEU A 52 -9.20 -0.05 -8.14
C LEU A 52 -7.88 0.76 -8.19
N ALA A 53 -7.69 1.54 -9.25
CA ALA A 53 -6.51 2.37 -9.47
C ALA A 53 -6.40 3.53 -8.47
N GLU A 54 -7.52 4.07 -7.99
CA GLU A 54 -7.57 5.13 -6.99
C GLU A 54 -7.47 4.60 -5.55
N TYR A 55 -7.70 3.30 -5.32
CA TYR A 55 -7.56 2.70 -4.00
C TYR A 55 -6.18 3.00 -3.39
N GLN A 56 -6.16 3.63 -2.22
CA GLN A 56 -4.93 4.12 -1.59
C GLN A 56 -4.39 3.13 -0.57
N CYS A 57 -3.12 2.74 -0.73
CA CYS A 57 -2.39 2.02 0.31
C CYS A 57 -1.78 2.99 1.34
N MET A 58 -1.42 2.48 2.51
CA MET A 58 -0.66 3.30 3.46
C MET A 58 0.72 3.58 2.85
N PHE A 59 1.32 4.70 3.25
CA PHE A 59 2.72 4.95 2.93
C PHE A 59 3.58 3.78 3.39
N GLY A 60 4.47 3.33 2.52
CA GLY A 60 5.31 2.19 2.83
C GLY A 60 4.78 0.83 2.37
N GLU A 61 3.55 0.76 1.84
CA GLU A 61 2.98 -0.48 1.29
C GLU A 61 3.12 -0.51 -0.24
N SER A 62 3.05 -1.72 -0.80
CA SER A 62 2.88 -1.90 -2.25
C SER A 62 1.41 -2.18 -2.55
N LYS A 63 0.91 -1.65 -3.67
CA LYS A 63 -0.44 -1.92 -4.18
C LYS A 63 -0.36 -2.88 -5.34
N GLU A 64 -1.17 -3.92 -5.28
CA GLU A 64 -1.39 -4.82 -6.40
C GLU A 64 -2.86 -4.75 -6.82
N ILE A 65 -3.10 -4.84 -8.13
CA ILE A 65 -4.43 -4.88 -8.72
C ILE A 65 -4.51 -6.16 -9.56
N ILE A 66 -5.53 -6.97 -9.30
CA ILE A 66 -5.85 -8.15 -10.10
C ILE A 66 -7.26 -7.99 -10.62
N MET A 67 -7.44 -8.15 -11.92
CA MET A 67 -8.73 -8.03 -12.58
C MET A 67 -9.02 -9.26 -13.43
N ARG A 68 -10.30 -9.62 -13.50
CA ARG A 68 -10.87 -10.69 -14.30
C ARG A 68 -12.02 -10.10 -15.11
N GLY A 69 -12.12 -10.49 -16.38
CA GLY A 69 -12.91 -9.74 -17.37
C GLY A 69 -12.26 -8.40 -17.72
N VAL A 70 -12.96 -7.61 -18.52
CA VAL A 70 -12.58 -6.26 -18.95
C VAL A 70 -13.70 -5.30 -18.55
N ASP A 71 -13.36 -4.10 -18.08
CA ASP A 71 -14.34 -3.05 -17.81
C ASP A 71 -14.67 -2.33 -19.12
N ASP A 72 -15.56 -2.92 -19.93
CA ASP A 72 -15.91 -2.45 -21.28
C ASP A 72 -17.42 -2.29 -21.56
N ASP A 73 -18.23 -2.27 -20.49
CA ASP A 73 -19.70 -2.11 -20.55
C ASP A 73 -20.39 -3.27 -21.28
N TYR A 74 -19.96 -4.49 -20.94
CA TYR A 74 -20.51 -5.76 -21.37
C TYR A 74 -20.32 -6.05 -22.86
N ALA A 75 -19.17 -5.70 -23.44
CA ALA A 75 -18.93 -5.83 -24.86
C ALA A 75 -18.55 -7.27 -25.24
N LEU A 76 -19.51 -7.99 -25.83
CA LEU A 76 -19.37 -9.38 -26.29
C LEU A 76 -18.34 -9.61 -27.44
N GLU A 77 -17.60 -8.60 -27.86
CA GLU A 77 -16.64 -8.71 -28.97
C GLU A 77 -15.38 -9.47 -28.57
N ASN A 78 -15.04 -9.46 -27.28
CA ASN A 78 -13.89 -10.14 -26.72
C ASN A 78 -14.33 -11.40 -25.97
N SER A 79 -13.57 -12.49 -26.10
CA SER A 79 -13.83 -13.70 -25.32
C SER A 79 -13.17 -13.57 -23.95
N GLU A 80 -14.00 -13.53 -22.91
CA GLU A 80 -13.57 -13.26 -21.55
C GLU A 80 -13.87 -14.44 -20.64
N SER A 81 -13.09 -15.51 -20.80
CA SER A 81 -13.42 -16.73 -20.09
C SER A 81 -13.18 -16.66 -18.60
N GLY A 82 -14.22 -16.99 -17.83
CA GLY A 82 -14.13 -17.16 -16.38
C GLY A 82 -13.23 -18.34 -16.03
N ARG A 83 -12.40 -18.21 -14.98
CA ARG A 83 -11.45 -19.27 -14.57
C ARG A 83 -11.96 -20.01 -13.36
N VAL A 84 -12.50 -21.21 -13.56
CA VAL A 84 -12.92 -22.05 -12.44
C VAL A 84 -11.71 -22.73 -11.82
N ASN A 85 -11.49 -22.48 -10.53
CA ASN A 85 -10.54 -23.22 -9.70
C ASN A 85 -10.90 -24.71 -9.71
N GLU A 86 -9.91 -25.60 -9.83
CA GLU A 86 -10.12 -27.05 -9.88
C GLU A 86 -10.96 -27.55 -8.70
N GLN A 87 -10.80 -26.98 -7.50
CA GLN A 87 -11.61 -27.38 -6.35
C GLN A 87 -13.10 -27.01 -6.47
N LEU A 88 -13.42 -26.03 -7.31
CA LEU A 88 -14.80 -25.64 -7.58
C LEU A 88 -15.44 -26.50 -8.67
N SER A 89 -14.68 -27.38 -9.34
CA SER A 89 -15.25 -28.27 -10.36
C SER A 89 -16.30 -29.21 -9.80
N ASP A 90 -16.23 -29.48 -8.49
CA ASP A 90 -17.14 -30.37 -7.77
C ASP A 90 -18.34 -29.64 -7.15
N LEU A 91 -18.48 -28.32 -7.35
CA LEU A 91 -19.65 -27.58 -6.89
C LEU A 91 -20.90 -27.92 -7.72
N PRO A 92 -22.10 -27.93 -7.12
CA PRO A 92 -23.35 -28.11 -7.86
C PRO A 92 -23.51 -26.99 -8.88
N GLY A 93 -23.69 -27.36 -10.15
CA GLY A 93 -23.64 -26.43 -11.28
C GLY A 93 -22.40 -26.61 -12.16
N ASN A 94 -21.29 -27.12 -11.61
CA ASN A 94 -20.06 -27.43 -12.35
C ASN A 94 -19.94 -28.93 -12.73
N HIS A 95 -20.70 -29.82 -12.08
CA HIS A 95 -20.77 -31.23 -12.46
C HIS A 95 -21.45 -31.45 -13.83
N ALA A 96 -20.60 -31.71 -14.84
CA ALA A 96 -20.72 -32.55 -16.03
C ALA A 96 -21.98 -32.55 -16.93
N ASN A 97 -23.08 -31.85 -16.65
CA ASN A 97 -24.23 -31.77 -17.57
C ASN A 97 -25.07 -30.48 -17.48
N PHE A 98 -24.64 -29.46 -16.73
CA PHE A 98 -25.27 -28.15 -16.77
C PHE A 98 -24.53 -27.25 -17.76
N SER A 99 -25.23 -26.81 -18.82
CA SER A 99 -24.82 -25.70 -19.69
C SER A 99 -24.87 -24.33 -18.98
N ALA A 100 -24.76 -24.33 -17.65
CA ALA A 100 -24.95 -23.17 -16.78
C ALA A 100 -23.67 -22.32 -16.67
N ARG A 101 -22.47 -22.85 -16.94
CA ARG A 101 -21.26 -22.01 -16.90
C ARG A 101 -21.34 -20.90 -17.95
N ARG A 102 -20.95 -19.70 -17.55
CA ARG A 102 -20.74 -18.56 -18.44
C ARG A 102 -19.36 -17.96 -18.30
N ASP A 103 -19.01 -17.20 -19.31
CA ASP A 103 -17.90 -16.26 -19.35
C ASP A 103 -18.37 -14.87 -18.87
N TYR A 104 -17.46 -13.91 -18.75
CA TYR A 104 -17.85 -12.51 -18.51
C TYR A 104 -18.70 -12.00 -19.69
N ASP A 105 -19.50 -10.97 -19.44
CA ASP A 105 -20.47 -10.34 -20.36
C ASP A 105 -21.67 -11.19 -20.77
N GLU A 106 -21.55 -12.51 -20.66
CA GLU A 106 -22.61 -13.44 -20.99
C GLU A 106 -23.74 -13.41 -19.95
N GLY A 107 -24.94 -13.07 -20.41
CA GLY A 107 -26.16 -13.35 -19.66
C GLY A 107 -26.67 -14.78 -19.87
N GLY A 108 -27.74 -15.11 -19.16
CA GLY A 108 -28.53 -16.30 -19.43
C GLY A 108 -29.23 -16.85 -18.19
N GLN A 109 -30.37 -17.49 -18.45
CA GLN A 109 -31.18 -18.13 -17.43
C GLN A 109 -30.42 -19.23 -16.71
N ASP A 110 -30.44 -19.21 -15.38
CA ASP A 110 -29.84 -20.23 -14.51
C ASP A 110 -28.35 -20.45 -14.79
N LYS A 111 -27.63 -19.42 -15.24
CA LYS A 111 -26.19 -19.49 -15.48
C LYS A 111 -25.37 -19.13 -14.24
N VAL A 112 -24.10 -19.54 -14.21
CA VAL A 112 -23.18 -19.34 -13.11
C VAL A 112 -21.84 -18.88 -13.67
N LEU A 113 -21.35 -17.76 -13.17
CA LEU A 113 -19.97 -17.32 -13.35
C LEU A 113 -19.19 -17.64 -12.08
N SER A 114 -18.07 -18.34 -12.19
CA SER A 114 -17.16 -18.58 -11.08
C SER A 114 -15.73 -18.25 -11.51
N ASP A 115 -15.01 -17.52 -10.65
CA ASP A 115 -13.60 -17.18 -10.84
C ASP A 115 -12.91 -17.02 -9.47
N TYR A 116 -11.61 -16.72 -9.47
CA TYR A 116 -10.83 -16.53 -8.26
C TYR A 116 -9.66 -15.56 -8.43
N PHE A 117 -9.20 -15.03 -7.30
CA PHE A 117 -8.00 -14.21 -7.18
C PHE A 117 -6.97 -14.91 -6.28
N ASP A 118 -5.72 -15.00 -6.74
CA ASP A 118 -4.59 -15.40 -5.91
C ASP A 118 -4.04 -14.16 -5.21
N VAL A 119 -4.06 -14.14 -3.88
CA VAL A 119 -3.59 -12.99 -3.08
C VAL A 119 -2.59 -13.46 -2.02
N PRO A 120 -1.57 -12.65 -1.65
CA PRO A 120 -0.57 -13.10 -0.68
C PRO A 120 -1.11 -13.02 0.75
N SER A 121 -0.52 -13.76 1.69
CA SER A 121 -1.00 -13.77 3.09
C SER A 121 -0.61 -12.53 3.90
N ASN A 122 0.23 -11.64 3.34
CA ASN A 122 0.72 -10.42 4.00
C ASN A 122 -0.07 -9.16 3.60
N ILE A 123 -1.32 -9.34 3.16
CA ILE A 123 -2.23 -8.23 2.89
C ILE A 123 -2.53 -7.48 4.19
N THR A 124 -2.61 -6.15 4.08
CA THR A 124 -2.96 -5.25 5.19
C THR A 124 -4.37 -4.70 5.07
N LYS A 125 -4.83 -4.50 3.82
CA LYS A 125 -6.19 -4.11 3.45
C LYS A 125 -6.42 -4.39 1.96
N GLY A 126 -7.68 -4.43 1.55
CA GLY A 126 -8.04 -4.50 0.15
C GLY A 126 -9.47 -4.08 -0.10
N ILE A 127 -9.84 -4.01 -1.38
CA ILE A 127 -11.18 -3.76 -1.89
C ILE A 127 -11.49 -4.77 -2.98
N PHE A 128 -12.72 -5.26 -2.97
CA PHE A 128 -13.31 -6.01 -4.08
C PHE A 128 -14.22 -5.07 -4.86
N VAL A 129 -14.15 -5.11 -6.19
CA VAL A 129 -14.95 -4.29 -7.11
C VAL A 129 -15.46 -5.18 -8.24
N THR A 130 -16.72 -5.07 -8.60
CA THR A 130 -17.30 -5.79 -9.74
C THR A 130 -18.42 -4.97 -10.37
N ARG A 131 -18.59 -5.07 -11.68
CA ARG A 131 -19.75 -4.47 -12.36
C ARG A 131 -20.75 -5.56 -12.74
N MET A 132 -21.99 -5.41 -12.27
CA MET A 132 -23.05 -6.41 -12.38
C MET A 132 -24.40 -5.79 -12.76
N LYS A 133 -25.12 -6.42 -13.68
CA LYS A 133 -26.39 -5.93 -14.23
C LYS A 133 -27.31 -7.10 -14.57
N PRO A 134 -28.66 -6.99 -14.47
CA PRO A 134 -29.50 -8.15 -14.74
C PRO A 134 -29.52 -8.41 -16.25
N ALA A 135 -29.66 -9.67 -16.67
CA ALA A 135 -29.91 -9.96 -18.08
C ALA A 135 -31.29 -9.46 -18.55
N SER A 136 -32.30 -9.36 -17.66
CA SER A 136 -33.63 -8.85 -17.97
C SER A 136 -33.93 -7.54 -17.22
N LEU A 137 -34.48 -6.54 -17.92
CA LEU A 137 -34.94 -5.28 -17.32
C LEU A 137 -36.19 -5.43 -16.44
N THR A 138 -36.81 -6.61 -16.40
CA THR A 138 -37.93 -6.88 -15.49
C THR A 138 -37.37 -7.09 -14.08
N SER A 139 -37.58 -6.12 -13.19
CA SER A 139 -37.08 -6.06 -11.81
C SER A 139 -37.39 -7.28 -10.93
N GLU A 140 -38.26 -8.19 -11.36
CA GLU A 140 -38.62 -9.40 -10.63
C GLU A 140 -37.55 -10.50 -10.69
N SER A 141 -36.66 -10.52 -11.69
CA SER A 141 -35.64 -11.59 -11.83
C SER A 141 -34.42 -11.40 -10.93
N PHE A 142 -34.18 -10.20 -10.39
CA PHE A 142 -32.99 -9.92 -9.57
C PHE A 142 -33.08 -10.41 -8.12
N GLY A 143 -34.28 -10.78 -7.66
CA GLY A 143 -34.54 -11.03 -6.25
C GLY A 143 -33.85 -12.28 -5.70
N ASN A 144 -33.55 -13.24 -6.58
CA ASN A 144 -32.95 -14.53 -6.24
C ASN A 144 -31.51 -14.70 -6.72
N ASP A 145 -30.96 -13.77 -7.50
CA ASP A 145 -29.55 -13.80 -7.93
C ASP A 145 -28.62 -13.63 -6.72
N LEU A 146 -27.62 -14.48 -6.64
CA LEU A 146 -26.70 -14.56 -5.50
C LEU A 146 -25.27 -14.28 -5.93
N ILE A 147 -24.55 -13.58 -5.05
CA ILE A 147 -23.08 -13.51 -5.10
C ILE A 147 -22.50 -14.23 -3.88
N LEU A 148 -21.48 -15.04 -4.12
CA LEU A 148 -20.65 -15.70 -3.11
C LEU A 148 -19.22 -15.18 -3.21
N ILE A 149 -18.56 -14.92 -2.08
CA ILE A 149 -17.14 -14.51 -2.00
C ILE A 149 -16.48 -15.18 -0.80
N GLY A 150 -15.32 -15.82 -0.97
CA GLY A 150 -14.58 -16.45 0.13
C GLY A 150 -13.78 -17.67 -0.33
N HIS A 151 -13.62 -18.66 0.55
CA HIS A 151 -13.04 -19.96 0.16
C HIS A 151 -14.16 -20.96 -0.12
N LEU A 152 -14.40 -21.27 -1.39
CA LEU A 152 -15.53 -22.10 -1.81
C LEU A 152 -15.16 -23.58 -1.98
N GLY A 153 -13.85 -23.91 -2.04
CA GLY A 153 -13.35 -25.25 -2.39
C GLY A 153 -13.51 -26.35 -1.33
N ASP A 154 -13.63 -26.01 -0.04
CA ASP A 154 -13.75 -27.01 1.04
C ASP A 154 -15.19 -27.52 1.23
N HIS A 155 -16.15 -27.04 0.45
CA HIS A 155 -17.56 -27.27 0.73
C HIS A 155 -18.16 -28.36 -0.16
N LYS A 156 -18.65 -29.41 0.50
CA LYS A 156 -19.54 -30.36 -0.16
C LYS A 156 -20.87 -29.67 -0.48
N PRO A 157 -21.42 -29.86 -1.69
CA PRO A 157 -22.77 -29.45 -2.11
C PRO A 157 -23.86 -29.49 -1.04
N GLU A 158 -23.91 -30.60 -0.30
CA GLU A 158 -24.96 -30.87 0.69
C GLU A 158 -24.85 -30.04 1.98
N ASN A 159 -23.73 -29.35 2.21
CA ASN A 159 -23.38 -28.70 3.47
C ASN A 159 -23.03 -27.21 3.35
N PHE A 160 -23.47 -26.51 2.29
CA PHE A 160 -23.37 -25.04 2.18
C PHE A 160 -23.97 -24.25 3.36
N ASN A 161 -24.64 -24.94 4.29
CA ASN A 161 -25.38 -24.35 5.41
C ASN A 161 -24.58 -24.09 6.70
N ALA A 162 -23.27 -24.34 6.81
CA ALA A 162 -22.63 -24.18 8.13
C ALA A 162 -21.16 -23.73 8.21
N ASP A 163 -20.32 -23.86 7.17
CA ASP A 163 -18.88 -23.61 7.35
C ASP A 163 -18.44 -22.17 6.98
N HIS A 164 -18.62 -21.28 7.95
CA HIS A 164 -17.86 -20.11 8.41
C HIS A 164 -17.02 -19.16 7.51
N HIS A 165 -16.76 -19.41 6.22
CA HIS A 165 -15.79 -18.58 5.45
C HIS A 165 -16.28 -18.12 4.07
N VAL A 166 -17.60 -18.02 3.89
CA VAL A 166 -18.21 -17.58 2.63
C VAL A 166 -19.21 -16.46 2.90
N PHE A 167 -18.95 -15.31 2.29
CA PHE A 167 -19.92 -14.23 2.19
C PHE A 167 -20.94 -14.63 1.14
N HIS A 168 -22.22 -14.43 1.44
CA HIS A 168 -23.29 -14.63 0.48
C HIS A 168 -24.36 -13.56 0.66
N SER A 169 -24.83 -13.01 -0.45
CA SER A 169 -25.96 -12.09 -0.46
C SER A 169 -26.72 -12.21 -1.76
N ALA A 170 -28.04 -11.96 -1.69
CA ALA A 170 -28.78 -11.59 -2.88
C ALA A 170 -28.21 -10.28 -3.44
N ILE A 171 -28.04 -10.20 -4.75
CA ILE A 171 -27.42 -9.04 -5.42
C ILE A 171 -28.31 -7.81 -5.26
N ALA A 172 -29.64 -7.98 -5.31
CA ALA A 172 -30.61 -6.94 -5.02
C ALA A 172 -30.53 -6.37 -3.58
N HIS A 173 -29.82 -7.03 -2.66
CA HIS A 173 -29.65 -6.60 -1.27
C HIS A 173 -28.21 -6.29 -0.92
N LEU A 174 -27.31 -6.23 -1.91
CA LEU A 174 -25.89 -6.07 -1.69
C LEU A 174 -25.56 -4.70 -1.09
N GLU A 175 -26.17 -3.62 -1.58
CA GLU A 175 -26.06 -2.26 -1.01
C GLU A 175 -26.56 -2.13 0.44
N ALA A 176 -27.44 -3.03 0.87
CA ALA A 176 -27.92 -3.06 2.25
C ALA A 176 -26.94 -3.77 3.19
N GLN A 177 -25.93 -4.49 2.65
CA GLN A 177 -24.89 -5.09 3.46
C GLN A 177 -23.89 -4.01 3.93
N PRO A 178 -23.42 -4.07 5.19
CA PRO A 178 -22.46 -3.10 5.69
C PRO A 178 -21.20 -2.97 4.81
N GLY A 179 -20.82 -1.74 4.49
CA GLY A 179 -19.60 -1.42 3.74
C GLY A 179 -19.65 -1.66 2.23
N TRP A 180 -20.75 -2.22 1.71
CA TRP A 180 -21.00 -2.29 0.28
C TRP A 180 -21.49 -0.94 -0.24
N VAL A 181 -20.91 -0.51 -1.36
CA VAL A 181 -21.26 0.72 -2.06
C VAL A 181 -21.58 0.38 -3.50
N ARG A 182 -22.59 1.04 -4.06
CA ARG A 182 -22.91 0.95 -5.49
C ARG A 182 -22.83 2.33 -6.15
N HIS A 183 -22.20 2.36 -7.32
CA HIS A 183 -22.23 3.48 -8.24
C HIS A 183 -22.66 2.95 -9.61
N ASP A 184 -23.86 3.31 -10.06
CA ASP A 184 -24.50 2.74 -11.26
C ASP A 184 -24.67 1.21 -11.20
N ASP A 185 -23.91 0.44 -11.94
CA ASP A 185 -23.86 -1.03 -11.89
C ASP A 185 -22.56 -1.58 -11.28
N ILE A 186 -21.70 -0.71 -10.76
CA ILE A 186 -20.46 -1.08 -10.07
C ILE A 186 -20.74 -1.23 -8.58
N TYR A 187 -20.41 -2.40 -8.05
CA TYR A 187 -20.47 -2.73 -6.64
C TYR A 187 -19.05 -2.85 -6.08
N SER A 188 -18.85 -2.37 -4.87
CA SER A 188 -17.58 -2.51 -4.18
C SER A 188 -17.73 -2.68 -2.68
N ALA A 189 -16.76 -3.36 -2.06
CA ALA A 189 -16.65 -3.46 -0.62
C ALA A 189 -15.19 -3.65 -0.19
N PRO A 190 -14.73 -2.97 0.87
CA PRO A 190 -13.46 -3.29 1.51
C PRO A 190 -13.46 -4.73 2.04
N PHE A 191 -12.31 -5.42 2.00
CA PHE A 191 -12.20 -6.81 2.47
C PHE A 191 -12.66 -6.98 3.93
N ASN A 192 -12.40 -5.99 4.80
CA ASN A 192 -12.84 -6.02 6.20
C ASN A 192 -14.34 -5.72 6.43
N GLN A 193 -15.09 -5.48 5.35
CA GLN A 193 -16.55 -5.33 5.37
C GLN A 193 -17.28 -6.50 4.69
N ILE A 194 -16.55 -7.35 3.97
CA ILE A 194 -17.07 -8.60 3.42
C ILE A 194 -17.08 -9.63 4.55
N ARG A 195 -18.15 -9.61 5.34
CA ARG A 195 -18.29 -10.40 6.57
C ARG A 195 -19.00 -11.72 6.34
N TYR A 196 -18.49 -12.77 6.93
CA TYR A 196 -19.12 -14.09 6.88
C TYR A 196 -20.27 -14.15 7.86
N ARG A 197 -21.46 -14.57 7.40
CA ARG A 197 -22.61 -14.75 8.30
C ARG A 197 -22.32 -15.90 9.26
N SER A 198 -22.38 -15.64 10.57
CA SER A 198 -22.56 -16.70 11.58
C SER A 198 -23.98 -17.23 11.43
N ASN A 199 -24.15 -18.26 10.60
CA ASN A 199 -25.47 -18.72 10.14
C ASN A 199 -26.12 -19.73 11.09
N ASP A 200 -26.19 -19.45 12.40
CA ASP A 200 -27.08 -20.24 13.24
C ASP A 200 -27.82 -19.46 14.33
N ALA A 201 -28.91 -18.79 13.97
CA ALA A 201 -29.81 -18.17 14.96
C ALA A 201 -30.44 -19.17 15.96
N LYS A 202 -30.33 -20.50 15.76
CA LYS A 202 -30.87 -21.54 16.65
C LYS A 202 -29.79 -22.23 17.50
N HIS A 203 -28.53 -22.28 17.08
CA HIS A 203 -27.40 -22.83 17.85
C HIS A 203 -26.41 -21.76 18.38
N ASP A 204 -26.40 -20.55 17.82
CA ASP A 204 -25.55 -19.43 18.26
C ASP A 204 -26.24 -18.49 19.28
N VAL A 205 -27.41 -18.87 19.83
CA VAL A 205 -28.18 -18.03 20.77
C VAL A 205 -27.37 -17.62 22.02
N ASN A 206 -26.20 -18.24 22.27
CA ASN A 206 -25.30 -17.89 23.37
C ASN A 206 -23.80 -17.90 23.02
N ILE A 207 -23.43 -18.04 21.74
CA ILE A 207 -22.02 -17.99 21.33
C ILE A 207 -21.82 -16.74 20.48
N LYS A 208 -21.20 -15.71 21.06
CA LYS A 208 -20.69 -14.57 20.29
C LYS A 208 -19.47 -15.05 19.51
N ARG A 209 -19.66 -15.80 18.42
CA ARG A 209 -18.59 -15.97 17.44
C ARG A 209 -18.39 -14.62 16.77
N GLY A 210 -17.15 -14.14 16.76
CA GLY A 210 -16.80 -12.95 15.99
C GLY A 210 -17.16 -13.21 14.53
N TYR A 211 -17.78 -12.23 13.87
CA TYR A 211 -17.92 -12.26 12.43
C TYR A 211 -16.51 -12.14 11.85
N GLY A 212 -15.94 -13.25 11.39
CA GLY A 212 -14.74 -13.18 10.57
C GLY A 212 -15.05 -12.42 9.29
N ASP A 213 -14.05 -11.73 8.76
CA ASP A 213 -14.15 -11.05 7.47
C ASP A 213 -13.13 -11.59 6.48
N LEU A 214 -13.27 -11.17 5.21
CA LEU A 214 -12.39 -11.61 4.15
C LEU A 214 -10.93 -11.23 4.40
N LEU A 215 -10.67 -10.08 5.03
CA LEU A 215 -9.30 -9.67 5.34
C LEU A 215 -8.67 -10.57 6.41
N GLU A 216 -9.41 -10.87 7.48
CA GLU A 216 -8.97 -11.77 8.55
C GLU A 216 -8.68 -13.18 8.00
N GLN A 217 -9.55 -13.71 7.13
CA GLN A 217 -9.31 -15.01 6.50
C GLN A 217 -8.05 -15.01 5.65
N GLN A 218 -7.84 -14.01 4.79
CA GLN A 218 -6.67 -13.98 3.90
C GLN A 218 -5.35 -13.80 4.66
N ARG A 219 -5.39 -13.28 5.89
CA ARG A 219 -4.22 -13.16 6.78
C ARG A 219 -3.93 -14.43 7.58
N ASP A 220 -4.88 -15.35 7.67
CA ASP A 220 -4.65 -16.65 8.31
C ASP A 220 -3.65 -17.47 7.49
N LYS A 221 -2.51 -17.79 8.09
CA LYS A 221 -1.43 -18.56 7.44
C LYS A 221 -1.85 -19.98 7.06
N ALA A 222 -2.89 -20.51 7.72
CA ALA A 222 -3.43 -21.83 7.42
C ALA A 222 -4.50 -21.79 6.33
N ALA A 223 -5.06 -20.61 6.01
CA ALA A 223 -6.09 -20.48 5.01
C ALA A 223 -5.50 -20.57 3.59
N ASP A 224 -6.34 -21.04 2.68
CA ASP A 224 -6.08 -20.92 1.26
C ASP A 224 -6.00 -19.43 0.88
N ARG A 225 -5.01 -19.10 0.07
CA ARG A 225 -4.64 -17.74 -0.34
C ARG A 225 -5.46 -17.23 -1.52
N ARG A 226 -6.61 -17.86 -1.72
CA ARG A 226 -7.50 -17.63 -2.84
C ARG A 226 -8.77 -16.97 -2.34
N ILE A 227 -9.24 -16.04 -3.14
CA ILE A 227 -10.56 -15.44 -3.00
C ILE A 227 -11.37 -15.97 -4.17
N ASP A 228 -12.13 -17.02 -3.94
CA ASP A 228 -13.11 -17.47 -4.92
C ASP A 228 -14.31 -16.52 -4.89
N PHE A 229 -14.89 -16.27 -6.06
CA PHE A 229 -16.20 -15.64 -6.14
C PHE A 229 -17.09 -16.35 -7.15
N THR A 230 -18.40 -16.27 -6.93
CA THR A 230 -19.38 -16.87 -7.83
C THR A 230 -20.64 -16.01 -7.89
N VAL A 231 -21.15 -15.80 -9.10
CA VAL A 231 -22.38 -15.06 -9.39
C VAL A 231 -23.36 -16.00 -10.07
N PHE A 232 -24.49 -16.21 -9.42
CA PHE A 232 -25.56 -17.11 -9.88
C PHE A 232 -26.63 -16.37 -10.69
N ASP A 233 -27.33 -17.18 -11.48
CA ASP A 233 -28.54 -16.87 -12.23
C ASP A 233 -28.33 -15.79 -13.31
N ASP A 234 -29.35 -14.96 -13.56
CA ASP A 234 -29.47 -14.07 -14.71
C ASP A 234 -28.50 -12.86 -14.71
N THR A 235 -27.72 -12.62 -13.66
CA THR A 235 -26.84 -11.45 -13.56
C THR A 235 -25.65 -11.52 -14.53
N ARG A 236 -25.54 -10.55 -15.45
CA ARG A 236 -24.31 -10.34 -16.23
C ARG A 236 -23.23 -9.70 -15.38
N VAL A 237 -22.00 -10.13 -15.58
CA VAL A 237 -20.81 -9.58 -14.92
C VAL A 237 -19.84 -9.15 -16.01
N ASP A 238 -19.47 -7.88 -15.99
CA ASP A 238 -18.51 -7.27 -16.93
C ASP A 238 -17.10 -7.62 -16.49
N PHE A 239 -16.78 -7.27 -15.24
CA PHE A 239 -15.52 -7.63 -14.61
C PHE A 239 -15.69 -7.90 -13.12
N ALA A 240 -14.68 -8.53 -12.54
CA ALA A 240 -14.43 -8.52 -11.11
C ALA A 240 -12.93 -8.26 -10.85
N GLY A 241 -12.63 -7.43 -9.88
CA GLY A 241 -11.27 -7.06 -9.55
C GLY A 241 -11.06 -6.84 -8.06
N VAL A 242 -9.81 -6.98 -7.66
CA VAL A 242 -9.34 -6.68 -6.32
C VAL A 242 -8.15 -5.73 -6.39
N ALA A 243 -8.13 -4.75 -5.49
CA ALA A 243 -6.94 -3.96 -5.21
C ALA A 243 -6.59 -4.17 -3.75
N TYR A 244 -5.35 -4.55 -3.46
CA TYR A 244 -4.91 -4.83 -2.10
C TYR A 244 -3.52 -4.29 -1.82
N CYS A 245 -3.27 -4.05 -0.54
CA CYS A 245 -2.04 -3.49 -0.03
C CYS A 245 -1.26 -4.56 0.70
N VAL A 246 0.04 -4.62 0.48
CA VAL A 246 0.93 -5.59 1.13
C VAL A 246 2.04 -4.88 1.91
N HIS A 247 2.39 -5.47 3.05
CA HIS A 247 3.61 -5.08 3.75
C HIS A 247 4.85 -5.36 2.87
N PRO A 248 5.92 -4.57 3.01
CA PRO A 248 7.20 -4.89 2.38
C PRO A 248 7.66 -6.30 2.78
N GLU A 249 8.16 -7.08 1.81
CA GLU A 249 8.66 -8.44 2.07
C GLU A 249 9.79 -8.47 3.11
N THR A 250 10.65 -7.44 3.08
CA THR A 250 11.75 -7.29 4.03
C THR A 250 11.49 -6.07 4.92
N PRO A 251 11.32 -6.25 6.25
CA PRO A 251 11.15 -5.13 7.16
C PRO A 251 12.43 -4.29 7.21
N ARG A 252 12.26 -2.99 7.04
CA ARG A 252 13.35 -2.02 7.08
C ARG A 252 13.02 -0.90 8.04
N GLY A 253 14.07 -0.31 8.61
CA GLY A 253 13.99 0.84 9.47
C GLY A 253 14.79 2.00 8.91
N LEU A 254 14.42 3.18 9.37
CA LEU A 254 15.09 4.42 9.10
C LEU A 254 16.37 4.53 9.92
N THR A 255 17.44 4.99 9.27
CA THR A 255 18.67 5.35 9.96
C THR A 255 19.16 6.70 9.51
N PHE A 256 19.65 7.50 10.45
CA PHE A 256 20.43 8.70 10.12
C PHE A 256 21.92 8.41 10.08
N MET A 257 22.65 9.14 9.25
CA MET A 257 24.11 9.19 9.29
C MET A 257 24.56 10.29 10.25
N ASN A 258 25.53 9.99 11.11
CA ASN A 258 26.24 11.05 11.85
C ASN A 258 27.27 11.73 10.96
N SER A 259 27.24 13.06 10.89
CA SER A 259 28.12 13.85 10.03
C SER A 259 29.57 13.89 10.56
N PRO A 260 30.54 13.20 9.93
CA PRO A 260 31.91 13.18 10.42
C PRO A 260 32.60 14.55 10.24
N ALA A 261 32.23 15.27 9.17
CA ALA A 261 32.72 16.62 8.90
C ALA A 261 32.26 17.61 9.97
N PHE A 262 31.02 17.47 10.45
CA PHE A 262 30.49 18.30 11.53
C PHE A 262 31.20 18.00 12.86
N ASP A 263 31.34 16.71 13.20
CA ASP A 263 32.02 16.24 14.41
C ASP A 263 33.49 16.67 14.51
N ALA A 264 34.14 16.91 13.37
CA ALA A 264 35.51 17.40 13.27
C ALA A 264 35.65 18.88 13.63
N VAL A 265 34.59 19.68 13.45
CA VAL A 265 34.58 21.12 13.73
C VAL A 265 34.05 21.40 15.13
N ILE A 266 32.96 20.74 15.54
CA ILE A 266 32.29 20.96 16.82
C ILE A 266 32.14 19.63 17.56
N SER A 267 32.98 19.41 18.57
CA SER A 267 33.07 18.10 19.24
C SER A 267 31.91 17.79 20.19
N ASP A 268 31.29 18.81 20.75
CA ASP A 268 30.24 18.73 21.77
C ASP A 268 28.83 18.69 21.19
N LEU A 269 28.68 18.87 19.87
CA LEU A 269 27.42 18.75 19.15
C LEU A 269 27.44 17.52 18.23
N VAL A 270 26.25 17.01 17.91
CA VAL A 270 26.01 15.91 16.97
C VAL A 270 25.04 16.43 15.92
N LEU A 271 25.29 16.08 14.65
CA LEU A 271 24.33 16.26 13.56
C LEU A 271 24.06 14.90 12.89
N LEU A 272 22.84 14.41 13.09
CA LEU A 272 22.30 13.23 12.42
C LEU A 272 21.43 13.67 11.25
N ALA A 273 21.69 13.19 10.04
CA ALA A 273 20.88 13.54 8.88
C ALA A 273 21.01 12.53 7.74
N CYS A 274 20.19 12.72 6.70
CA CYS A 274 20.14 11.80 5.57
C CYS A 274 21.18 12.06 4.48
N ASP A 275 21.63 13.30 4.36
CA ASP A 275 22.39 13.82 3.23
C ASP A 275 23.73 14.43 3.67
N VAL A 276 24.23 14.06 4.85
CA VAL A 276 25.51 14.60 5.40
C VAL A 276 26.76 13.89 4.91
N ASP A 277 26.63 12.71 4.29
CA ASP A 277 27.73 12.01 3.63
C ASP A 277 27.33 11.65 2.19
N PRO A 278 27.96 12.27 1.17
CA PRO A 278 27.63 12.02 -0.23
C PRO A 278 27.96 10.59 -0.69
N ASN A 279 28.77 9.85 0.07
CA ASN A 279 29.10 8.45 -0.22
C ASN A 279 28.17 7.47 0.49
N SER A 280 27.29 7.97 1.37
CA SER A 280 26.32 7.13 2.07
C SER A 280 25.04 6.97 1.27
N ARG A 281 24.32 5.87 1.51
CA ARG A 281 22.96 5.72 1.00
C ARG A 281 22.07 6.85 1.51
N TRP A 282 21.17 7.32 0.67
CA TRP A 282 20.09 8.21 1.13
C TRP A 282 19.18 7.46 2.11
N CYS A 283 18.65 8.17 3.10
CA CYS A 283 17.55 7.63 3.89
C CYS A 283 16.32 7.42 3.02
N ASN A 284 15.45 6.52 3.47
CA ASN A 284 14.11 6.35 2.93
C ASN A 284 13.13 6.40 4.10
N PRO A 285 12.50 7.56 4.38
CA PRO A 285 11.56 7.67 5.49
C PRO A 285 10.28 6.86 5.26
N ILE A 286 9.94 6.54 4.00
CA ILE A 286 8.67 5.89 3.66
C ILE A 286 8.69 4.40 3.99
N TYR A 287 9.76 3.70 3.60
CA TYR A 287 9.88 2.23 3.74
C TYR A 287 11.09 1.80 4.57
N GLY A 288 11.87 2.75 5.12
CA GLY A 288 13.15 2.47 5.74
C GLY A 288 14.28 2.25 4.74
N ASP A 289 15.52 2.52 5.16
CA ASP A 289 16.73 2.36 4.32
C ASP A 289 17.62 1.20 4.74
N THR A 290 17.37 0.60 5.91
CA THR A 290 18.21 -0.42 6.52
C THR A 290 17.41 -1.64 6.90
N ASP A 291 17.86 -2.84 6.55
CA ASP A 291 17.25 -4.09 7.01
C ASP A 291 17.25 -4.15 8.54
N CYS A 292 16.10 -4.42 9.15
CA CYS A 292 15.94 -4.46 10.61
C CYS A 292 16.80 -5.51 11.32
N THR A 293 17.35 -6.49 10.60
CA THR A 293 18.32 -7.47 11.12
C THR A 293 19.76 -6.92 11.19
N THR A 294 20.02 -5.75 10.59
CA THR A 294 21.35 -5.12 10.61
C THR A 294 21.68 -4.64 12.03
N SER A 295 22.88 -4.95 12.51
CA SER A 295 23.37 -4.43 13.81
C SER A 295 23.88 -2.99 13.64
N GLN A 296 23.22 -2.02 14.29
CA GLN A 296 23.58 -0.60 14.32
C GLN A 296 23.28 -0.02 15.71
N PRO A 297 23.98 1.03 16.16
CA PRO A 297 23.59 1.79 17.35
C PRO A 297 22.17 2.36 17.22
N LEU A 298 21.47 2.49 18.35
CA LEU A 298 20.30 3.38 18.46
C LEU A 298 20.78 4.79 18.77
N ALA A 299 20.22 5.77 18.05
CA ALA A 299 20.28 7.15 18.50
C ALA A 299 19.22 7.32 19.60
N CYS A 300 19.68 7.57 20.82
CA CYS A 300 18.82 7.89 21.95
C CYS A 300 18.84 9.39 22.19
N PHE A 301 17.69 9.94 22.58
CA PHE A 301 17.46 11.35 22.76
C PHE A 301 16.93 11.65 24.16
N LEU A 302 17.47 12.72 24.76
CA LEU A 302 16.95 13.32 25.98
C LEU A 302 16.53 14.75 25.65
N ASP A 303 15.23 14.99 25.65
CA ASP A 303 14.68 16.33 25.46
C ASP A 303 14.91 17.17 26.72
N GLU A 304 15.63 18.28 26.56
CA GLU A 304 15.92 19.24 27.62
C GLU A 304 15.33 20.63 27.31
N ASN A 305 14.63 20.78 26.18
CA ASN A 305 14.12 22.05 25.66
C ASN A 305 15.14 23.20 25.75
N THR A 306 16.39 22.90 25.42
CA THR A 306 17.50 23.87 25.45
C THR A 306 17.47 24.77 24.23
N PRO A 307 17.82 26.06 24.37
CA PRO A 307 17.93 26.96 23.23
C PRO A 307 19.04 26.50 22.28
N ILE A 308 18.93 26.91 21.03
CA ILE A 308 19.96 26.70 20.01
C ILE A 308 21.28 27.31 20.52
N PRO A 309 22.41 26.59 20.47
CA PRO A 309 23.71 27.16 20.84
C PRO A 309 24.12 28.31 19.92
N ASP A 310 24.69 29.37 20.48
CA ASP A 310 25.30 30.44 19.68
C ASP A 310 26.63 29.94 19.07
N LEU A 311 26.67 29.87 17.74
CA LEU A 311 27.80 29.31 16.98
C LEU A 311 28.37 30.31 15.96
N ASP A 312 27.90 31.55 15.95
CA ASP A 312 28.21 32.53 14.90
C ASP A 312 29.71 32.86 14.85
N GLU A 313 30.38 32.87 16.01
CA GLU A 313 31.82 33.18 16.10
C GLU A 313 32.72 31.96 15.87
N VAL A 314 32.24 30.75 16.13
CA VAL A 314 33.07 29.53 16.15
C VAL A 314 33.03 28.81 14.81
N ALA A 315 31.85 28.70 14.20
CA ALA A 315 31.66 27.93 12.98
C ALA A 315 30.40 28.40 12.23
N PRO A 316 30.42 29.56 11.56
CA PRO A 316 29.22 30.19 10.99
C PRO A 316 28.51 29.30 9.96
N ILE A 317 29.24 28.51 9.18
CA ILE A 317 28.62 27.54 8.24
C ILE A 317 27.94 26.40 8.99
N ALA A 318 28.53 25.92 10.09
CA ALA A 318 27.94 24.86 10.92
C ALA A 318 26.71 25.37 11.69
N GLY A 319 26.72 26.64 12.10
CA GLY A 319 25.58 27.33 12.71
C GLY A 319 24.30 27.23 11.87
N LEU A 320 24.40 27.47 10.54
CA LEU A 320 23.26 27.35 9.62
C LEU A 320 22.59 25.95 9.64
N TRP A 321 23.38 24.90 9.80
CA TRP A 321 22.86 23.53 9.88
C TRP A 321 22.27 23.21 11.24
N ILE A 322 22.89 23.70 12.32
CA ILE A 322 22.39 23.55 13.68
C ILE A 322 21.07 24.27 13.85
N ASP A 323 20.95 25.53 13.43
CA ASP A 323 19.72 26.30 13.53
C ASP A 323 18.53 25.60 12.88
N LYS A 324 18.80 24.94 11.74
CA LYS A 324 17.79 24.22 10.97
C LYS A 324 17.37 22.88 11.60
N TYR A 325 18.30 22.18 12.24
CA TYR A 325 18.13 20.80 12.70
C TYR A 325 18.14 20.66 14.23
N TRP A 326 18.20 21.76 14.99
CA TRP A 326 18.23 21.69 16.45
C TRP A 326 16.99 21.00 17.01
N GLY A 327 17.20 19.98 17.83
CA GLY A 327 16.14 19.24 18.51
C GLY A 327 15.91 19.66 19.96
N GLY A 328 16.72 20.57 20.53
CA GLY A 328 16.53 21.04 21.91
C GLY A 328 17.12 20.16 23.00
N GLY A 329 17.85 19.09 22.68
CA GLY A 329 18.26 18.09 23.67
C GLY A 329 19.65 17.51 23.49
N LYS A 330 19.86 16.36 24.12
CA LYS A 330 21.09 15.56 24.03
C LYS A 330 20.88 14.31 23.20
N ILE A 331 21.90 13.92 22.44
CA ILE A 331 21.95 12.70 21.64
C ILE A 331 23.06 11.79 22.17
N ALA A 332 22.73 10.52 22.38
CA ALA A 332 23.67 9.46 22.76
C ALA A 332 23.52 8.27 21.81
N PHE A 333 24.58 7.48 21.64
CA PHE A 333 24.58 6.28 20.80
C PHE A 333 24.76 5.04 21.65
N SER A 334 23.80 4.10 21.59
CA SER A 334 23.90 2.82 22.30
C SER A 334 25.01 1.93 21.72
N PRO A 335 25.38 0.84 22.40
CA PRO A 335 26.01 -0.29 21.72
C PRO A 335 25.15 -0.76 20.51
N PRO A 336 25.76 -1.37 19.48
CA PRO A 336 25.02 -1.87 18.33
C PRO A 336 23.96 -2.90 18.71
N VAL A 337 22.76 -2.74 18.15
CA VAL A 337 21.59 -3.62 18.31
C VAL A 337 20.93 -3.87 16.96
N THR A 338 20.17 -4.95 16.85
CA THR A 338 19.30 -5.16 15.68
C THR A 338 17.97 -4.46 15.91
N GLY A 339 17.36 -3.91 14.85
CA GLY A 339 16.02 -3.33 14.94
C GLY A 339 14.97 -4.36 15.37
N THR A 340 15.12 -5.61 14.91
CA THR A 340 14.25 -6.76 15.29
C THR A 340 14.34 -7.16 16.77
N GLN A 341 15.30 -6.61 17.53
CA GLN A 341 15.39 -6.87 18.97
C GLN A 341 14.21 -6.28 19.75
N PHE A 342 13.54 -5.26 19.20
CA PHE A 342 12.44 -4.56 19.84
C PHE A 342 11.14 -4.84 19.10
N LYS A 343 10.13 -5.32 19.82
CA LYS A 343 8.79 -5.52 19.28
C LYS A 343 7.99 -4.22 19.28
N THR A 344 8.15 -3.39 20.31
CA THR A 344 7.37 -2.16 20.47
C THR A 344 8.23 -0.93 20.72
N LEU A 345 7.64 0.25 20.44
CA LEU A 345 8.23 1.54 20.77
C LEU A 345 8.55 1.67 22.28
N THR A 346 7.72 1.09 23.15
CA THR A 346 7.97 1.10 24.60
C THR A 346 9.23 0.31 24.95
N GLU A 347 9.48 -0.83 24.29
CA GLU A 347 10.69 -1.62 24.50
C GLU A 347 11.96 -0.86 24.08
N VAL A 348 11.96 -0.20 22.93
CA VAL A 348 13.12 0.58 22.47
C VAL A 348 13.35 1.81 23.35
N ASN A 349 12.28 2.48 23.80
CA ASN A 349 12.39 3.59 24.75
C ASN A 349 12.94 3.12 26.10
N LYS A 350 12.47 1.98 26.60
CA LYS A 350 12.97 1.37 27.84
C LYS A 350 14.46 1.03 27.72
N PHE A 351 14.90 0.57 26.54
CA PHE A 351 16.31 0.30 26.29
C PHE A 351 17.18 1.57 26.31
N CYS A 352 16.73 2.66 25.68
CA CYS A 352 17.41 3.96 25.80
C CYS A 352 17.47 4.43 27.27
N ALA A 353 16.36 4.31 28.00
CA ALA A 353 16.28 4.68 29.41
C ALA A 353 17.18 3.84 30.30
N SER A 354 17.30 2.52 30.06
CA SER A 354 18.19 1.66 30.84
C SER A 354 19.66 1.90 30.52
N THR A 355 19.97 2.37 29.31
CA THR A 355 21.35 2.61 28.86
C THR A 355 21.89 3.96 29.34
N PHE A 356 21.08 5.02 29.26
CA PHE A 356 21.54 6.40 29.51
C PHE A 356 20.86 7.08 30.70
N GLY A 357 19.86 6.46 31.30
CA GLY A 357 19.16 6.94 32.48
C GLY A 357 17.71 7.33 32.21
N LYS A 358 17.01 7.79 33.25
CA LYS A 358 15.60 8.16 33.16
C LYS A 358 15.35 9.23 32.08
N ASN A 359 14.20 9.14 31.40
CA ASN A 359 13.71 10.04 30.35
C ASN A 359 14.41 9.97 28.98
N TRP A 360 15.45 9.16 28.83
CA TRP A 360 15.98 8.88 27.50
C TRP A 360 15.00 8.00 26.72
N ARG A 361 14.78 8.35 25.44
CA ARG A 361 13.94 7.62 24.49
C ARG A 361 14.70 7.43 23.18
N VAL A 362 14.18 6.63 22.25
CA VAL A 362 14.72 6.64 20.89
C VAL A 362 14.51 8.02 20.27
N LEU A 363 15.49 8.47 19.49
CA LEU A 363 15.39 9.70 18.69
C LEU A 363 14.33 9.50 17.61
N ASP A 364 13.41 10.45 17.48
CA ASP A 364 12.39 10.47 16.42
C ASP A 364 12.81 11.41 15.29
N TRP A 365 12.50 11.03 14.07
CA TRP A 365 12.68 11.83 12.85
C TRP A 365 12.09 13.25 12.95
N HIS A 366 11.02 13.41 13.74
CA HIS A 366 10.31 14.68 13.96
C HIS A 366 10.78 15.44 15.20
N ASP A 367 11.86 15.02 15.86
CA ASP A 367 12.46 15.79 16.94
C ASP A 367 13.09 17.10 16.43
N SER A 368 13.21 17.26 15.11
CA SER A 368 13.51 18.55 14.48
C SER A 368 12.90 18.61 13.06
N ASN A 369 13.58 19.28 12.13
CA ASN A 369 13.19 19.36 10.74
C ASN A 369 13.38 18.00 10.05
N LEU A 370 12.42 17.58 9.22
CA LEU A 370 12.23 16.26 8.59
C LEU A 370 13.38 15.72 7.69
N LYS A 371 14.63 16.11 7.91
CA LYS A 371 15.82 15.65 7.18
C LYS A 371 17.03 15.42 8.09
N GLY A 372 16.93 15.80 9.37
CA GLY A 372 18.01 15.63 10.32
C GLY A 372 17.67 16.20 11.69
N VAL A 373 18.41 15.74 12.69
CA VAL A 373 18.32 16.22 14.07
C VAL A 373 19.73 16.49 14.59
N ALA A 374 19.87 17.62 15.26
CA ALA A 374 21.07 18.03 15.95
C ALA A 374 20.79 18.21 17.44
N GLY A 375 21.82 17.96 18.24
CA GLY A 375 21.73 18.06 19.69
C GLY A 375 23.11 18.04 20.34
N ARG A 376 23.15 18.24 21.65
CA ARG A 376 24.39 18.12 22.42
C ARG A 376 24.81 16.66 22.50
N ARG A 377 26.09 16.37 22.34
CA ARG A 377 26.63 15.02 22.48
C ARG A 377 26.58 14.56 23.93
N HIS A 378 26.14 13.32 24.14
CA HIS A 378 26.31 12.61 25.40
C HIS A 378 27.05 11.29 25.15
N GLY A 379 28.27 11.18 25.70
CA GLY A 379 29.11 9.99 25.54
C GLY A 379 30.09 10.07 24.35
N PRO A 380 30.61 8.92 23.91
CA PRO A 380 31.67 8.88 22.90
C PRO A 380 31.17 9.27 21.50
N ARG A 381 32.12 9.57 20.60
CA ARG A 381 31.83 9.78 19.18
C ARG A 381 31.39 8.47 18.52
N HIS A 382 30.43 8.58 17.60
CA HIS A 382 29.98 7.49 16.75
C HIS A 382 30.23 7.86 15.29
N ASN A 383 30.81 6.97 14.51
CA ASN A 383 30.96 7.16 13.07
C ASN A 383 30.07 6.15 12.36
N GLY A 384 29.12 6.64 11.57
CA GLY A 384 28.22 5.80 10.81
C GLY A 384 26.76 6.08 11.09
N ARG A 385 25.92 5.10 10.73
CA ARG A 385 24.47 5.22 10.83
C ARG A 385 23.97 4.79 12.20
N ALA A 386 22.80 5.29 12.58
CA ALA A 386 22.12 4.90 13.80
C ALA A 386 20.62 4.77 13.54
N TRP A 387 19.99 3.79 14.18
CA TRP A 387 18.55 3.61 14.18
C TRP A 387 17.85 4.85 14.76
N VAL A 388 16.78 5.26 14.09
CA VAL A 388 15.87 6.32 14.53
C VAL A 388 14.43 5.86 14.38
N ASP A 389 13.54 6.46 15.14
CA ASP A 389 12.10 6.27 15.04
C ASP A 389 11.49 7.21 13.99
N ILE A 390 10.39 6.79 13.39
CA ILE A 390 9.58 7.64 12.53
C ILE A 390 8.09 7.34 12.75
N LYS A 391 7.42 8.27 13.44
CA LYS A 391 6.09 7.98 13.99
C LYS A 391 4.95 7.82 13.01
N ASP A 392 5.03 8.48 11.89
CA ASP A 392 3.99 8.53 10.85
C ASP A 392 4.25 7.55 9.70
N GLN A 393 5.36 6.81 9.74
CA GLN A 393 5.75 5.84 8.71
C GLN A 393 5.89 4.45 9.34
N PRO A 394 4.80 3.67 9.48
CA PRO A 394 4.84 2.39 10.16
C PRO A 394 5.82 1.44 9.49
N ASN A 395 5.88 1.39 8.15
CA ASN A 395 6.85 0.54 7.45
C ASN A 395 8.28 1.14 7.39
N GLY A 396 8.47 2.36 7.90
CA GLY A 396 9.78 3.03 7.98
C GLY A 396 10.52 2.81 9.30
N THR A 397 9.97 2.02 10.22
CA THR A 397 10.59 1.72 11.53
C THR A 397 10.60 0.21 11.81
N CYS A 398 11.51 -0.26 12.65
CA CYS A 398 11.67 -1.69 12.92
C CYS A 398 10.78 -2.25 14.04
N TRP A 399 10.12 -1.39 14.81
CA TRP A 399 9.25 -1.76 15.92
C TRP A 399 7.80 -1.36 15.67
N ALA A 400 6.87 -1.95 16.41
CA ALA A 400 5.46 -1.60 16.38
C ALA A 400 5.12 -0.42 17.32
N ARG A 401 3.98 0.23 17.07
CA ARG A 401 3.40 1.22 17.97
C ARG A 401 2.22 0.60 18.73
N GLU A 402 2.10 0.89 20.02
CA GLU A 402 1.09 0.28 20.90
C GLU A 402 -0.32 0.88 20.71
N ASP A 403 -0.39 2.10 20.17
CA ASP A 403 -1.62 2.85 19.87
C ASP A 403 -2.07 2.70 18.41
N ALA A 404 -1.25 2.03 17.60
CA ALA A 404 -1.60 1.69 16.25
C ALA A 404 -2.39 0.37 16.23
N SER A 405 -3.58 0.39 15.65
CA SER A 405 -4.38 -0.80 15.36
C SER A 405 -3.74 -1.75 14.32
N TRP A 406 -2.46 -1.60 14.03
CA TRP A 406 -1.70 -2.45 13.12
C TRP A 406 -0.71 -3.28 13.94
N GLU A 407 -0.92 -4.59 14.01
CA GLU A 407 0.09 -5.53 14.49
C GLU A 407 1.11 -5.75 13.36
N LYS A 408 2.41 -5.70 13.68
CA LYS A 408 3.53 -5.95 12.77
C LYS A 408 4.05 -7.37 12.88
#